data_AF-A0A3A9JU90-F1
#
_entry.id   AF-A0A3A9JU90-F1
#
_cell.length_a   1.000
_cell.length_b   1.000
_cell.length_c   1.000
_cell.angle_alpha   90.00
_cell.angle_beta   90.00
_cell.angle_gamma   90.00
#
_symmetry.space_group_name_H-M   'P 1'
#
loop_
_entity.id
_entity.type
_entity.pdbx_description
1 polymer ?
#
loop_
_entity_poly.entity_id
_entity_poly.type
_entity_poly.pdbx_seq_one_letter_code
_entity_poly.pdbx_strand_id
1 'polypeptide(L)'
;MKIYIPEQQDIFVLIKPEADIMNNPEILTGREKLKVWGRGIYNHPGDNDKLLGVECNTLDYLFQQDIIDYFLIEADGAKQKPIKVPAEYEPCIPERATTVLGVIGIDAIGNTLNEKIFHRVDIF
;
A
#
# COMPACT_ATOMS: atom_id res chain seq x y z
N MET A 1 0.02 -3.28 -5.57
CA MET A 1 0.09 -1.82 -5.30
C MET A 1 1.50 -1.27 -5.56
N LYS A 2 1.65 0.05 -5.77
CA LYS A 2 2.94 0.76 -5.77
C LYS A 2 2.86 1.92 -4.78
N ILE A 3 3.83 2.04 -3.89
CA ILE A 3 3.85 3.05 -2.82
C ILE A 3 5.08 3.94 -3.02
N TYR A 4 4.96 5.25 -2.78
CA TYR A 4 6.13 6.13 -2.80
C TYR A 4 7.08 5.76 -1.66
N ILE A 5 8.39 5.73 -1.94
CA ILE A 5 9.38 5.46 -0.90
C ILE A 5 9.36 6.63 0.09
N PRO A 6 9.11 6.39 1.39
CA PRO A 6 9.12 7.45 2.39
C PRO A 6 10.53 8.00 2.61
N GLU A 7 10.66 9.32 2.78
CA GLU A 7 11.95 10.02 2.92
C GLU A 7 12.21 10.52 4.36
N GLN A 8 11.28 10.28 5.30
CA GLN A 8 11.38 10.76 6.67
C GLN A 8 12.43 9.99 7.49
N GLN A 9 13.17 10.70 8.35
CA GLN A 9 14.33 10.15 9.09
C GLN A 9 14.01 9.02 10.07
N ASP A 10 12.76 8.91 10.55
CA ASP A 10 12.35 7.92 11.55
C ASP A 10 11.65 6.68 10.95
N ILE A 11 11.72 6.51 9.62
CA ILE A 11 11.09 5.39 8.92
C ILE A 11 12.16 4.43 8.41
N PHE A 12 12.06 3.17 8.82
CA PHE A 12 12.91 2.12 8.29
C PHE A 12 12.24 1.44 7.09
N VAL A 13 12.85 1.56 5.91
CA VAL A 13 12.35 0.93 4.69
C VAL A 13 13.03 -0.42 4.50
N LEU A 14 12.24 -1.50 4.50
CA LEU A 14 12.68 -2.85 4.22
C LEU A 14 12.27 -3.23 2.79
N ILE A 15 13.26 -3.66 1.99
CA ILE A 15 13.02 -4.13 0.62
C ILE A 15 13.46 -5.58 0.55
N LYS A 16 12.49 -6.49 0.64
CA LYS A 16 12.73 -7.94 0.71
C LYS A 16 11.60 -8.70 0.02
N PRO A 17 11.88 -9.71 -0.82
CA PRO A 17 10.85 -10.57 -1.38
C PRO A 17 9.97 -11.21 -0.31
N GLU A 18 8.72 -11.49 -0.63
CA GLU A 18 7.77 -12.13 0.29
C GLU A 18 8.27 -13.49 0.77
N ALA A 19 8.93 -14.27 -0.08
CA ALA A 19 9.52 -15.55 0.30
C ALA A 19 10.53 -15.42 1.46
N ASP A 20 11.37 -14.38 1.46
CA ASP A 20 12.36 -14.16 2.53
C ASP A 20 11.66 -13.89 3.86
N ILE A 21 10.59 -13.09 3.83
CA ILE A 21 9.80 -12.75 5.01
C ILE A 21 8.97 -13.94 5.48
N MET A 22 8.37 -14.71 4.59
CA MET A 22 7.61 -15.91 4.95
C MET A 22 8.49 -16.96 5.62
N ASN A 23 9.74 -17.10 5.17
CA ASN A 23 10.72 -18.01 5.76
C ASN A 23 11.27 -17.52 7.10
N ASN A 24 11.32 -16.20 7.32
CA ASN A 24 11.76 -15.61 8.58
C ASN A 24 11.00 -14.31 8.91
N PRO A 25 9.77 -14.42 9.46
CA PRO A 25 8.91 -13.27 9.72
C PRO A 25 9.49 -12.26 10.72
N GLU A 26 10.38 -12.71 11.61
CA GLU A 26 11.08 -11.89 12.60
C GLU A 26 11.92 -10.76 11.99
N ILE A 27 12.23 -10.81 10.68
CA ILE A 27 12.88 -9.68 9.99
C ILE A 27 12.01 -8.40 10.07
N LEU A 28 10.69 -8.55 10.18
CA LEU A 28 9.77 -7.44 10.33
C LEU A 28 9.76 -6.86 11.75
N THR A 29 10.20 -7.61 12.76
CA THR A 29 10.30 -7.12 14.14
C THR A 29 11.59 -6.30 14.34
N GLY A 30 11.67 -5.54 15.43
CA GLY A 30 12.82 -4.66 15.68
C GLY A 30 12.54 -3.55 16.68
N ARG A 31 13.52 -2.66 16.89
CA ARG A 31 13.38 -1.50 17.79
C ARG A 31 12.85 -0.26 17.09
N GLU A 32 12.72 -0.31 15.77
CA GLU A 32 12.23 0.80 14.96
C GLU A 32 10.75 1.04 15.26
N LYS A 33 10.35 2.31 15.36
CA LYS A 33 8.95 2.67 15.64
C LYS A 33 8.01 2.37 14.47
N LEU A 34 8.52 2.52 13.25
CA LEU A 34 7.76 2.32 12.01
C LEU A 34 8.66 1.69 10.96
N LYS A 35 8.22 0.54 10.44
CA LYS A 35 8.85 -0.18 9.35
C LYS A 35 7.91 -0.21 8.16
N VAL A 36 8.39 0.21 7.00
CA VAL A 36 7.65 0.12 5.74
C VAL A 36 8.29 -0.95 4.89
N TRP A 37 7.51 -1.96 4.54
CA TRP A 37 7.99 -3.11 3.77
C TRP A 37 7.44 -3.10 2.35
N GLY A 38 8.33 -3.27 1.37
CA GLY A 38 7.99 -3.58 -0.01
C GLY A 38 8.70 -4.83 -0.51
N ARG A 39 8.05 -5.58 -1.40
CA ARG A 39 8.63 -6.82 -1.98
C ARG A 39 9.75 -6.58 -2.99
N GLY A 40 9.93 -5.33 -3.40
CA GLY A 40 10.92 -4.89 -4.37
C GLY A 40 10.74 -3.42 -4.72
N ILE A 41 11.51 -2.95 -5.69
CA ILE A 41 11.43 -1.58 -6.20
C ILE A 41 10.86 -1.63 -7.63
N TYR A 42 9.91 -0.74 -7.89
CA TYR A 42 9.43 -0.43 -9.22
C TYR A 42 10.14 0.82 -9.74
N ASN A 43 10.92 0.64 -10.80
CA ASN A 43 11.64 1.71 -11.47
C ASN A 43 10.98 1.97 -12.83
N HIS A 44 10.64 3.22 -13.11
CA HIS A 44 10.14 3.65 -14.41
C HIS A 44 10.91 4.89 -14.87
N PRO A 45 11.49 4.89 -16.09
CA PRO A 45 12.23 6.04 -16.58
C PRO A 45 11.40 7.33 -16.52
N GLY A 46 11.94 8.37 -15.85
CA GLY A 46 11.27 9.66 -15.70
C GLY A 46 10.24 9.74 -14.55
N ASP A 47 10.15 8.72 -13.69
CA ASP A 47 9.36 8.72 -12.45
C ASP A 47 10.27 8.39 -11.25
N ASN A 48 9.79 8.67 -10.04
CA ASN A 48 10.49 8.29 -8.82
C ASN A 48 10.35 6.78 -8.56
N ASP A 49 11.36 6.21 -7.92
CA ASP A 49 11.33 4.85 -7.43
C ASP A 49 10.16 4.64 -6.45
N LYS A 50 9.47 3.51 -6.59
CA LYS A 50 8.32 3.13 -5.77
C LYS A 50 8.53 1.76 -5.18
N LEU A 51 8.05 1.54 -3.96
CA LEU A 51 7.96 0.20 -3.39
C LEU A 51 6.87 -0.59 -4.10
N LEU A 52 7.18 -1.83 -4.46
CA LEU A 52 6.17 -2.81 -4.84
C LEU A 52 5.48 -3.31 -3.57
N GLY A 53 4.15 -3.14 -3.51
CA GLY A 53 3.33 -3.69 -2.43
C GLY A 53 3.30 -5.22 -2.45
N VAL A 54 2.90 -5.79 -1.32
CA VAL A 54 2.84 -7.24 -1.06
C VAL A 54 1.45 -7.80 -1.35
N GLU A 55 1.34 -9.12 -1.47
CA GLU A 55 0.09 -9.83 -1.74
C GLU A 55 -0.76 -9.96 -0.46
N CYS A 56 -2.09 -9.96 -0.63
CA CYS A 56 -3.03 -10.07 0.50
C CYS A 56 -2.82 -11.36 1.31
N ASN A 57 -2.59 -12.49 0.64
CA ASN A 57 -2.35 -13.77 1.30
C ASN A 57 -1.10 -13.76 2.20
N THR A 58 -0.07 -13.00 1.82
CA THR A 58 1.14 -12.84 2.64
C THR A 58 0.84 -12.05 3.91
N LEU A 59 0.02 -11.01 3.80
CA LEU A 59 -0.44 -10.22 4.95
C LEU A 59 -1.31 -11.06 5.89
N ASP A 60 -2.21 -11.87 5.34
CA ASP A 60 -3.06 -12.77 6.11
C ASP A 60 -2.24 -13.84 6.86
N TYR A 61 -1.20 -14.39 6.22
CA TYR A 61 -0.25 -15.30 6.86
C TYR A 61 0.50 -14.63 8.03
N LEU A 62 1.00 -13.41 7.82
CA LEU A 62 1.74 -12.67 8.84
C LEU A 62 0.86 -12.26 10.03
N PHE A 63 -0.38 -11.88 9.77
CA PHE A 63 -1.36 -11.59 10.82
C PHE A 63 -1.54 -12.78 11.77
N GLN A 64 -1.50 -14.01 11.24
CA GLN A 64 -1.63 -15.23 12.05
C GLN A 64 -0.38 -15.56 12.88
N GLN A 65 0.79 -14.97 12.57
CA GLN A 65 2.01 -15.23 13.33
C GLN A 65 2.06 -14.49 14.67
N ASP A 66 1.20 -13.48 14.86
CA ASP A 66 1.09 -12.73 16.12
C ASP A 66 2.42 -12.10 16.59
N ILE A 67 3.27 -11.69 15.65
CA ILE A 67 4.60 -11.08 15.91
C ILE A 67 4.64 -9.56 15.69
N ILE A 68 3.58 -8.99 15.12
CA ILE A 68 3.47 -7.55 14.82
C ILE A 68 2.18 -7.04 15.43
N ASP A 69 2.27 -5.98 16.22
CA ASP A 69 1.11 -5.41 16.92
C ASP A 69 0.07 -4.82 15.95
N TYR A 70 0.54 -4.15 14.89
CA TYR A 70 -0.33 -3.46 13.94
C TYR A 70 0.22 -3.50 12.52
N PHE A 71 -0.67 -3.79 11.56
CA PHE A 71 -0.43 -3.59 10.14
C PHE A 71 -1.20 -2.36 9.65
N LEU A 72 -0.50 -1.45 8.98
CA LEU A 72 -1.12 -0.36 8.23
C LEU A 72 -0.88 -0.59 6.74
N ILE A 73 -1.96 -0.76 5.98
CA ILE A 73 -1.90 -1.20 4.58
C ILE A 73 -2.57 -0.15 3.69
N GLU A 74 -1.82 0.36 2.72
CA GLU A 74 -2.41 1.10 1.59
C GLU A 74 -2.89 0.08 0.55
N ALA A 75 -4.20 -0.19 0.57
CA ALA A 75 -4.84 -1.18 -0.30
C ALA A 75 -4.99 -0.69 -1.75
N ASP A 76 -4.99 0.63 -1.95
CA ASP A 76 -5.46 1.24 -3.18
C ASP A 76 -4.80 2.62 -3.41
N GLY A 77 -4.34 2.90 -4.62
CA GLY A 77 -3.66 4.16 -4.96
C GLY A 77 -4.44 4.94 -6.03
N ALA A 78 -4.48 6.27 -5.94
CA ALA A 78 -5.25 7.13 -6.85
C ALA A 78 -4.38 8.07 -7.72
N LYS A 79 -3.07 7.81 -7.85
CA LYS A 79 -2.10 8.72 -8.52
C LYS A 79 -2.20 10.17 -8.00
N GLN A 80 -2.29 10.33 -6.68
CA GLN A 80 -2.44 11.63 -6.00
C GLN A 80 -3.71 12.39 -6.39
N LYS A 81 -4.70 11.74 -7.01
CA LYS A 81 -6.04 12.29 -7.22
C LYS A 81 -6.89 12.09 -5.96
N PRO A 82 -7.81 13.02 -5.65
CA PRO A 82 -8.65 12.96 -4.45
C PRO A 82 -9.63 11.78 -4.45
N ILE A 83 -9.97 11.23 -5.62
CA ILE A 83 -10.89 10.10 -5.75
C ILE A 83 -10.53 9.30 -6.99
N LYS A 84 -11.00 8.04 -7.03
CA LYS A 84 -10.85 7.19 -8.20
C LYS A 84 -12.06 6.30 -8.41
N VAL A 85 -12.11 5.73 -9.60
CA VAL A 85 -12.91 4.55 -9.89
C VAL A 85 -12.01 3.32 -9.63
N PRO A 86 -12.35 2.44 -8.67
CA PRO A 86 -11.58 1.22 -8.43
C PRO A 86 -11.55 0.32 -9.67
N ALA A 87 -10.42 -0.32 -9.95
CA ALA A 87 -10.35 -1.36 -10.97
C ALA A 87 -10.91 -2.69 -10.44
N GLU A 88 -11.19 -3.67 -11.31
CA GLU A 88 -11.75 -4.97 -10.92
C GLU A 88 -10.94 -5.73 -9.85
N TYR A 89 -9.63 -5.50 -9.79
CA TYR A 89 -8.72 -6.10 -8.82
C TYR A 89 -8.43 -5.22 -7.58
N GLU A 90 -9.09 -4.07 -7.46
CA GLU A 90 -8.95 -3.13 -6.35
C GLU A 90 -10.28 -2.96 -5.58
N PRO A 91 -10.21 -2.60 -4.27
CA PRO A 91 -9.01 -2.46 -3.45
C PRO A 91 -8.44 -3.84 -3.02
N CYS A 92 -7.12 -3.93 -2.86
CA CYS A 92 -6.48 -5.15 -2.38
C CYS A 92 -6.56 -5.21 -0.84
N ILE A 93 -7.67 -5.73 -0.30
CA ILE A 93 -7.91 -5.85 1.14
C ILE A 93 -7.65 -7.29 1.60
N PRO A 94 -6.75 -7.53 2.58
CA PRO A 94 -6.54 -8.87 3.15
C PRO A 94 -7.78 -9.39 3.88
N GLU A 95 -7.99 -10.71 3.89
CA GLU A 95 -9.16 -11.32 4.53
C GLU A 95 -9.16 -11.14 6.06
N ARG A 96 -7.99 -10.94 6.66
CA ARG A 96 -7.81 -10.73 8.11
C ARG A 96 -7.85 -9.26 8.50
N ALA A 97 -8.10 -8.34 7.56
CA ALA A 97 -8.24 -6.92 7.88
C ALA A 97 -9.35 -6.71 8.93
N THR A 98 -8.99 -6.17 10.08
CA THR A 98 -9.94 -5.91 11.19
C THR A 98 -10.70 -4.61 11.01
N THR A 99 -10.12 -3.66 10.28
CA THR A 99 -10.68 -2.33 10.02
C THR A 99 -10.31 -1.91 8.61
N VAL A 100 -11.30 -1.41 7.87
CA VAL A 100 -11.10 -0.84 6.53
C VAL A 100 -11.61 0.60 6.54
N LEU A 101 -10.77 1.52 6.09
CA LEU A 101 -11.08 2.94 6.00
C LEU A 101 -11.08 3.37 4.53
N GLY A 102 -12.25 3.74 4.01
CA GLY A 102 -12.34 4.40 2.71
C GLY A 102 -11.99 5.87 2.84
N VAL A 103 -10.96 6.33 2.13
CA VAL A 103 -10.50 7.73 2.17
C VAL A 103 -10.79 8.40 0.84
N ILE A 104 -11.47 9.56 0.89
CA ILE A 104 -11.66 10.44 -0.26
C ILE A 104 -11.20 11.85 0.11
N GLY A 105 -10.59 12.54 -0.85
CA GLY A 105 -10.27 13.96 -0.71
C GLY A 105 -11.54 14.79 -0.74
N ILE A 106 -11.71 15.70 0.22
CA ILE A 106 -12.88 16.59 0.29
C ILE A 106 -13.07 17.42 -0.99
N ASP A 107 -11.96 17.74 -1.66
CA ASP A 107 -11.93 18.48 -2.92
C ASP A 107 -12.58 17.74 -4.10
N ALA A 108 -12.91 16.45 -3.96
CA ALA A 108 -13.70 15.73 -4.96
C ALA A 108 -15.19 16.09 -4.92
N ILE A 109 -15.71 16.56 -3.78
CA ILE A 109 -17.13 16.82 -3.60
C ILE A 109 -17.58 17.97 -4.52
N GLY A 110 -18.72 17.79 -5.18
CA GLY A 110 -19.31 18.79 -6.08
C GLY A 110 -18.63 18.90 -7.45
N ASN A 111 -17.58 18.13 -7.71
CA ASN A 111 -16.96 18.08 -9.03
C ASN A 111 -17.67 17.08 -9.94
N THR A 112 -17.84 17.45 -11.21
CA THR A 112 -18.24 16.52 -12.27
C THR A 112 -17.11 15.53 -12.56
N LEU A 113 -17.44 14.28 -12.88
CA LEU A 113 -16.48 13.25 -13.28
C LEU A 113 -15.56 13.76 -14.41
N ASN A 114 -14.25 13.80 -14.15
CA ASN A 114 -13.23 14.21 -15.12
C ASN A 114 -11.83 13.72 -14.72
N GLU A 115 -10.92 13.55 -15.68
CA GLU A 115 -9.56 13.03 -15.45
C GLU A 115 -8.66 13.93 -14.57
N LYS A 116 -9.01 15.22 -14.43
CA LYS A 116 -8.23 16.15 -13.61
C LYS A 116 -8.44 15.86 -12.12
N ILE A 117 -9.64 15.43 -11.71
CA ILE A 117 -10.01 15.19 -10.31
C ILE A 117 -10.15 13.69 -10.00
N PHE A 118 -10.55 12.88 -10.98
CA PHE A 118 -10.83 11.46 -10.79
C PHE A 118 -9.77 10.62 -11.49
N HIS A 119 -9.23 9.63 -10.79
CA HIS A 119 -8.37 8.64 -11.42
C HIS A 119 -9.21 7.53 -12.08
N ARG A 120 -8.83 7.14 -13.31
CA ARG A 120 -9.47 6.09 -14.13
C ARG A 120 -10.95 6.35 -14.44
N VAL A 121 -11.27 7.51 -14.98
CA VAL A 121 -12.66 7.80 -15.37
C VAL A 121 -13.17 6.90 -16.49
N ASP A 122 -12.29 6.37 -17.33
CA ASP A 122 -12.64 5.55 -18.50
C ASP A 122 -13.31 4.20 -18.16
N ILE A 123 -13.29 3.80 -16.88
CA ILE A 123 -13.90 2.56 -16.39
C ILE A 123 -15.15 2.81 -15.52
N PHE A 124 -15.71 4.02 -15.55
CA PHE A 124 -17.00 4.36 -14.92
C PHE A 124 -18.15 4.21 -15.93
#